data_AF-A0A9W6WRY8-F1
#
_entry.id   AF-A0A9W6WRY8-F1
#
_cell.length_a   1.000
_cell.length_b   1.000
_cell.length_c   1.000
_cell.angle_alpha   90.00
_cell.angle_beta   90.00
_cell.angle_gamma   90.00
#
_symmetry.space_group_name_H-M   'P 1'
#
loop_
_entity.id
_entity.type
_entity.pdbx_description
1 polymer ?
#
loop_
_entity_poly.entity_id
_entity_poly.type
_entity_poly.pdbx_seq_one_letter_code
_entity_poly.pdbx_strand_id
1 'polypeptide(L)'
;MVFSSRQTSLLFASVWSQEFDDDDDDLGADENASISTLWQRALRALSRPSPNTAKIAVCQAKLAPLSDEQVGFLKAVMEERFGSSGLRYCGWYPGLFYESREDSGKSDVIVADIHTDSPSAEHCDPGGVPHVGVGNPMMAFFVVNRAMYAGPVFSSYEFVTPIDERWTDEDFERMLTRLPMPEWARLSFLC
;
A
#
# COMPACT_ATOMS: atom_id res chain seq x y z
N MET A 1 40.10 -21.03 0.94
CA MET A 1 40.44 -19.60 0.77
C MET A 1 39.25 -18.81 1.29
N VAL A 2 39.32 -18.32 2.53
CA VAL A 2 38.18 -17.64 3.20
C VAL A 2 38.39 -16.14 3.02
N PHE A 3 37.55 -15.50 2.22
CA PHE A 3 37.50 -14.05 2.13
C PHE A 3 36.76 -13.50 3.35
N SER A 4 37.37 -12.53 4.02
CA SER A 4 36.88 -11.90 5.24
C SER A 4 35.66 -11.01 4.97
N SER A 5 34.63 -11.14 5.79
CA SER A 5 33.37 -10.37 5.80
C SER A 5 33.53 -8.85 5.77
N ARG A 6 34.73 -8.31 6.01
CA ARG A 6 35.01 -6.87 5.94
C ARG A 6 35.25 -6.36 4.53
N GLN A 7 35.68 -7.20 3.59
CA GLN A 7 35.91 -6.77 2.20
C GLN A 7 34.62 -6.64 1.39
N THR A 8 33.60 -7.44 1.68
CA THR A 8 32.27 -7.35 1.05
C THR A 8 31.49 -6.11 1.46
N SER A 9 31.62 -5.65 2.71
CA SER A 9 30.95 -4.41 3.17
C SER A 9 31.53 -3.15 2.53
N LEU A 10 32.82 -3.12 2.24
CA LEU A 10 33.47 -1.95 1.62
C LEU A 10 33.14 -1.85 0.12
N LEU A 11 33.00 -2.97 -0.58
CA LEU A 11 32.57 -3.01 -1.97
C LEU A 11 31.09 -2.61 -2.13
N PHE A 12 30.24 -3.01 -1.19
CA PHE A 12 28.84 -2.54 -1.17
C PHE A 12 28.75 -1.04 -0.90
N ALA A 13 29.49 -0.52 0.08
CA ALA A 13 29.50 0.91 0.37
C ALA A 13 30.05 1.77 -0.79
N SER A 14 31.06 1.28 -1.52
CA SER A 14 31.62 2.01 -2.66
C SER A 14 30.69 2.02 -3.88
N VAL A 15 29.98 0.92 -4.14
CA VAL A 15 28.94 0.87 -5.19
C VAL A 15 27.80 1.82 -4.85
N TRP A 16 27.42 1.89 -3.57
CA TRP A 16 26.41 2.84 -3.07
C TRP A 16 26.84 4.31 -3.05
N SER A 17 28.13 4.65 -3.15
CA SER A 17 28.54 6.07 -3.29
C SER A 17 28.65 6.51 -4.74
N GLN A 18 28.86 5.58 -5.67
CA GLN A 18 29.12 5.91 -7.07
C GLN A 18 27.85 6.01 -7.93
N GLU A 19 26.72 5.48 -7.45
CA GLU A 19 25.40 5.52 -8.11
C GLU A 19 24.55 6.75 -7.69
N PHE A 20 25.08 7.64 -6.84
CA PHE A 20 24.33 8.73 -6.16
C PHE A 20 24.80 10.15 -6.52
N ASP A 21 25.64 10.31 -7.55
CA ASP A 21 26.23 11.60 -7.96
C ASP A 21 25.56 12.24 -9.19
N ASP A 22 24.34 11.84 -9.55
CA ASP A 22 23.60 12.49 -10.64
C ASP A 22 22.63 13.54 -10.07
N ASP A 23 23.10 14.81 -10.12
CA ASP A 23 22.40 16.06 -9.81
C ASP A 23 21.31 16.39 -10.86
N ASP A 24 20.26 15.57 -10.96
CA ASP A 24 19.06 15.92 -11.73
C ASP A 24 17.91 16.29 -10.80
N ASP A 25 17.77 17.60 -10.60
CA ASP A 25 16.82 18.31 -9.74
C ASP A 25 15.45 18.54 -10.41
N ASP A 26 14.96 17.58 -11.22
CA ASP A 26 13.65 17.70 -11.88
C ASP A 26 12.60 16.79 -11.22
N LEU A 27 11.76 17.38 -10.37
CA LEU A 27 10.64 16.73 -9.70
C LEU A 27 9.39 16.66 -10.60
N GLY A 28 9.57 16.38 -11.89
CA GLY A 28 8.47 16.01 -12.78
C GLY A 28 7.98 14.60 -12.45
N ALA A 29 6.66 14.42 -12.33
CA ALA A 29 6.07 13.10 -12.27
C ALA A 29 5.90 12.58 -13.71
N ASP A 30 6.46 11.40 -13.97
CA ASP A 30 6.32 10.68 -15.23
C ASP A 30 5.30 9.57 -15.01
N GLU A 31 4.17 9.62 -15.72
CA GLU A 31 3.11 8.62 -15.69
C GLU A 31 3.61 7.21 -16.08
N ASN A 32 4.83 7.09 -16.62
CA ASN A 32 5.49 5.82 -16.95
C ASN A 32 6.58 5.40 -15.97
N ALA A 33 6.66 6.01 -14.78
CA ALA A 33 7.66 5.65 -13.78
C ALA A 33 7.52 4.16 -13.38
N SER A 34 8.57 3.38 -13.66
CA SER A 34 8.67 1.99 -13.20
C SER A 34 8.47 1.90 -11.68
N ILE A 35 7.92 0.78 -11.21
CA ILE A 35 7.82 0.44 -9.78
C ILE A 35 9.17 0.64 -9.08
N SER A 36 10.29 0.32 -9.74
CA SER A 36 11.64 0.58 -9.20
C SER A 36 11.92 2.06 -8.94
N THR A 37 11.46 2.94 -9.83
CA THR A 37 11.61 4.40 -9.73
C THR A 37 10.74 4.94 -8.59
N LEU A 38 9.51 4.46 -8.44
CA LEU A 38 8.64 4.80 -7.32
C LEU A 38 9.24 4.34 -5.98
N TRP A 39 9.80 3.13 -5.92
CA TRP A 39 10.52 2.63 -4.75
C TRP A 39 11.77 3.45 -4.44
N GLN A 40 12.54 3.85 -5.45
CA GLN A 40 13.71 4.70 -5.28
C GLN A 40 13.31 6.10 -4.79
N ARG A 41 12.22 6.68 -5.28
CA ARG A 41 11.67 7.96 -4.78
C ARG A 41 11.21 7.83 -3.33
N ALA A 42 10.51 6.76 -2.99
CA ALA A 42 10.10 6.50 -1.62
C ALA A 42 11.30 6.29 -0.68
N LEU A 43 12.30 5.52 -1.11
CA LEU A 43 13.54 5.33 -0.36
C LEU A 43 14.32 6.63 -0.22
N ARG A 44 14.42 7.46 -1.27
CA ARG A 44 15.05 8.79 -1.21
C ARG A 44 14.29 9.74 -0.31
N ALA A 45 12.97 9.69 -0.26
CA ALA A 45 12.18 10.51 0.67
C ALA A 45 12.30 10.04 2.12
N LEU A 46 12.36 8.72 2.34
CA LEU A 46 12.68 8.13 3.64
C LEU A 46 14.14 8.38 4.06
N SER A 47 15.03 8.55 3.08
CA SER A 47 16.46 8.83 3.24
C SER A 47 16.80 10.32 3.15
N ARG A 48 15.82 11.20 2.85
CA ARG A 48 15.98 12.65 3.02
C ARG A 48 16.50 12.83 4.43
N PRO A 49 17.55 13.63 4.64
CA PRO A 49 18.36 13.60 5.85
C PRO A 49 17.50 13.98 7.05
N SER A 50 16.84 12.98 7.60
CA SER A 50 16.05 13.02 8.79
C SER A 50 16.92 12.24 9.79
N PRO A 51 17.82 12.93 10.51
CA PRO A 51 18.42 12.37 11.71
C PRO A 51 17.34 11.90 12.72
N ASN A 52 16.06 12.17 12.45
CA ASN A 52 14.93 11.76 13.25
C ASN A 52 14.49 10.32 13.00
N THR A 53 14.48 9.76 11.78
CA THR A 53 13.89 8.41 11.54
C THR A 53 14.62 7.30 12.32
N ALA A 54 15.96 7.26 12.23
CA ALA A 54 16.76 6.29 12.99
C ALA A 54 16.67 6.52 14.51
N LYS A 55 16.64 7.79 14.95
CA LYS A 55 16.48 8.13 16.37
C LYS A 55 15.09 7.78 16.90
N ILE A 56 14.04 7.98 16.10
CA ILE A 56 12.66 7.59 16.39
C ILE A 56 12.59 6.07 16.57
N ALA A 57 13.18 5.29 15.65
CA ALA A 57 13.21 3.84 15.77
C ALA A 57 13.91 3.37 17.06
N VAL A 58 15.05 4.00 17.42
CA VAL A 58 15.74 3.72 18.69
C VAL A 58 14.90 4.11 19.91
N CYS A 59 14.24 5.27 19.88
CA CYS A 59 13.35 5.71 20.96
C CYS A 59 12.17 4.75 21.14
N GLN A 60 11.50 4.37 20.04
CA GLN A 60 10.40 3.41 20.04
C GLN A 60 10.84 2.04 20.57
N ALA A 61 11.98 1.52 20.11
CA ALA A 61 12.54 0.25 20.58
C ALA A 61 12.87 0.26 22.08
N LYS A 62 13.24 1.44 22.63
CA LYS A 62 13.54 1.63 24.06
C LYS A 62 12.34 2.11 24.89
N LEU A 63 11.17 2.29 24.27
CA LEU A 63 9.99 2.91 24.89
C LEU A 63 10.29 4.30 25.50
N ALA A 64 11.23 5.03 24.91
CA ALA A 64 11.62 6.37 25.33
C ALA A 64 10.69 7.44 24.70
N PRO A 65 10.44 8.57 25.39
CA PRO A 65 9.62 9.64 24.84
C PRO A 65 10.26 10.24 23.58
N LEU A 66 9.42 10.57 22.60
CA LEU A 66 9.81 11.26 21.37
C LEU A 66 9.88 12.78 21.62
N SER A 67 10.80 13.47 20.96
CA SER A 67 10.84 14.94 20.99
C SER A 67 9.67 15.55 20.21
N ASP A 68 9.33 16.81 20.49
CA ASP A 68 8.27 17.52 19.76
C ASP A 68 8.53 17.60 18.25
N GLU A 69 9.80 17.72 17.86
CA GLU A 69 10.23 17.67 16.47
C GLU A 69 9.94 16.31 15.82
N GLN A 70 10.27 15.21 16.53
CA GLN A 70 10.00 13.85 16.06
C GLN A 70 8.50 13.58 15.95
N VAL A 71 7.72 14.05 16.92
CA VAL A 71 6.25 13.97 16.89
C VAL A 71 5.69 14.78 15.73
N GLY A 72 6.22 15.99 15.49
CA GLY A 72 5.84 16.84 14.36
C GLY A 72 6.13 16.17 13.01
N PHE A 73 7.31 15.56 12.88
CA PHE A 73 7.70 14.79 11.70
C PHE A 73 6.75 13.61 11.42
N LEU A 74 6.42 12.82 12.46
CA LEU A 74 5.48 11.70 12.33
C LEU A 74 4.06 12.15 12.00
N LYS A 75 3.61 13.29 12.55
CA LYS A 75 2.29 13.85 12.24
C LYS A 75 2.18 14.30 10.78
N ALA A 76 3.27 14.82 10.21
CA ALA A 76 3.31 15.29 8.83
C ALA A 76 3.35 14.15 7.78
N VAL A 77 3.33 12.88 8.18
CA VAL A 77 3.37 11.72 7.28
C VAL A 77 2.15 11.67 6.37
N MET A 78 0.95 11.61 6.95
CA MET A 78 -0.30 11.49 6.19
C MET A 78 -1.04 12.82 6.05
N GLU A 79 -0.97 13.68 7.08
CA GLU A 79 -1.71 14.93 7.12
C GLU A 79 -0.80 16.11 7.48
N GLU A 80 -0.68 17.07 6.58
CA GLU A 80 0.07 18.31 6.80
C GLU A 80 -0.90 19.42 7.23
N ARG A 81 -1.56 19.31 8.40
CA ARG A 81 -2.51 20.30 9.00
C ARG A 81 -3.34 21.15 8.02
N PHE A 82 -4.66 20.94 7.93
CA PHE A 82 -5.53 21.83 7.14
C PHE A 82 -6.70 22.45 7.90
N GLY A 83 -7.07 23.66 7.46
CA GLY A 83 -8.33 24.32 7.80
C GLY A 83 -9.55 23.54 7.30
N SER A 84 -10.73 24.07 7.60
CA SER A 84 -12.07 23.43 7.63
C SER A 84 -12.64 22.78 6.33
N SER A 85 -11.81 22.35 5.38
CA SER A 85 -12.24 21.88 4.04
C SER A 85 -11.68 20.47 3.73
N GLY A 86 -12.42 19.44 4.17
CA GLY A 86 -12.26 18.04 3.75
C GLY A 86 -11.05 17.30 4.32
N LEU A 87 -11.16 15.97 4.39
CA LEU A 87 -10.01 15.09 4.65
C LEU A 87 -9.05 15.22 3.47
N ARG A 88 -7.90 15.86 3.67
CA ARG A 88 -6.85 15.94 2.65
C ARG A 88 -5.60 15.22 3.15
N TYR A 89 -5.23 14.13 2.50
CA TYR A 89 -3.97 13.42 2.77
C TYR A 89 -2.79 14.18 2.15
N CYS A 90 -2.52 15.34 2.73
CA CYS A 90 -1.53 16.30 2.23
C CYS A 90 -0.14 16.12 2.82
N GLY A 91 0.10 15.07 3.59
CA GLY A 91 1.41 14.77 4.16
C GLY A 91 2.47 14.49 3.08
N TRP A 92 3.72 14.38 3.52
CA TRP A 92 4.83 14.11 2.59
C TRP A 92 4.77 12.71 1.98
N TYR A 93 4.10 11.74 2.63
CA TYR A 93 4.06 10.34 2.17
C TYR A 93 3.17 10.14 0.94
N PRO A 94 1.92 10.66 0.88
CA PRO A 94 1.12 10.63 -0.34
C PRO A 94 1.82 11.25 -1.56
N GLY A 95 2.58 12.34 -1.36
CA GLY A 95 3.35 12.99 -2.44
C GLY A 95 4.49 12.15 -3.04
N LEU A 96 4.71 10.92 -2.55
CA LEU A 96 5.65 9.96 -3.15
C LEU A 96 5.03 9.11 -4.25
N PHE A 97 3.71 8.91 -4.19
CA PHE A 97 2.99 7.97 -5.04
C PHE A 97 1.98 8.66 -5.95
N TYR A 98 1.51 9.85 -5.57
CA TYR A 98 0.46 10.57 -6.27
C TYR A 98 0.95 11.93 -6.77
N GLU A 99 0.61 12.26 -8.01
CA GLU A 99 0.93 13.57 -8.60
C GLU A 99 0.04 14.66 -8.00
N SER A 100 -1.26 14.40 -7.96
CA SER A 100 -2.25 15.23 -7.29
C SER A 100 -2.56 14.66 -5.90
N ARG A 101 -2.58 15.54 -4.89
CA ARG A 101 -2.89 15.13 -3.51
C ARG A 101 -4.32 14.60 -3.40
N GLU A 102 -5.21 15.04 -4.28
CA GLU A 102 -6.59 14.58 -4.40
C GLU A 102 -6.69 13.12 -4.84
N ASP A 103 -5.67 12.57 -5.51
CA ASP A 103 -5.66 11.18 -5.98
C ASP A 103 -5.44 10.18 -4.84
N SER A 104 -4.76 10.59 -3.78
CA SER A 104 -4.45 9.73 -2.63
C SER A 104 -5.67 9.21 -1.87
N GLY A 105 -6.83 9.85 -2.05
CA GLY A 105 -8.10 9.42 -1.47
C GLY A 105 -9.04 8.72 -2.45
N LYS A 106 -8.63 8.56 -3.73
CA LYS A 106 -9.45 7.86 -4.72
C LYS A 106 -9.46 6.36 -4.43
N SER A 107 -10.62 5.75 -4.63
CA SER A 107 -10.75 4.30 -4.58
C SER A 107 -10.21 3.73 -5.88
N ASP A 108 -9.40 2.67 -5.77
CA ASP A 108 -8.94 1.87 -6.89
C ASP A 108 -9.24 0.41 -6.56
N VAL A 109 -10.22 -0.16 -7.25
CA VAL A 109 -10.71 -1.52 -7.01
C VAL A 109 -10.36 -2.38 -8.20
N ILE A 110 -10.05 -3.65 -7.94
CA ILE A 110 -9.62 -4.57 -8.99
C ILE A 110 -10.49 -5.80 -8.94
N VAL A 111 -10.96 -6.27 -10.08
CA VAL A 111 -11.64 -7.56 -10.26
C VAL A 111 -10.94 -8.39 -11.32
N ALA A 112 -10.86 -9.70 -11.08
CA ALA A 112 -10.28 -10.63 -12.01
C ALA A 112 -11.09 -11.92 -12.10
N ASP A 113 -11.29 -12.39 -13.33
CA ASP A 113 -11.86 -13.70 -13.61
C ASP A 113 -10.85 -14.80 -13.24
N ILE A 114 -11.29 -15.85 -12.56
CA ILE A 114 -10.44 -17.04 -12.28
C ILE A 114 -10.37 -17.94 -13.51
N HIS A 115 -11.54 -18.32 -14.03
CA HIS A 115 -11.71 -19.21 -15.18
C HIS A 115 -13.12 -19.02 -15.77
N THR A 116 -13.41 -19.67 -16.89
CA THR A 116 -14.75 -19.66 -17.52
C THR A 116 -15.31 -21.07 -17.49
N ASP A 117 -16.34 -21.26 -16.68
CA ASP A 117 -17.07 -22.51 -16.60
C ASP A 117 -18.10 -22.58 -17.73
N SER A 118 -17.95 -23.58 -18.61
CA SER A 118 -18.78 -23.70 -19.81
C SER A 118 -20.10 -24.39 -19.48
N PRO A 119 -21.22 -24.03 -20.15
CA PRO A 119 -22.51 -24.60 -19.83
C PRO A 119 -22.50 -26.09 -20.16
N SER A 120 -23.06 -26.91 -19.27
CA SER A 120 -23.17 -28.35 -19.48
C SER A 120 -24.63 -28.80 -19.44
N ALA A 121 -25.20 -29.05 -20.62
CA ALA A 121 -26.57 -29.53 -20.76
C ALA A 121 -26.79 -30.90 -20.09
N GLU A 122 -25.78 -31.78 -20.14
CA GLU A 122 -25.82 -33.10 -19.52
C GLU A 122 -25.91 -33.06 -17.99
N HIS A 123 -25.33 -32.02 -17.37
CA HIS A 123 -25.31 -31.84 -15.92
C HIS A 123 -26.33 -30.79 -15.43
N CYS A 124 -27.15 -30.25 -16.34
CA CYS A 124 -28.04 -29.12 -16.07
C CYS A 124 -27.32 -27.91 -15.44
N ASP A 125 -26.08 -27.69 -15.84
CA ASP A 125 -25.23 -26.60 -15.34
C ASP A 125 -25.27 -25.43 -16.34
N PRO A 126 -25.76 -24.24 -15.94
CA PRO A 126 -25.74 -23.07 -16.81
C PRO A 126 -24.33 -22.54 -17.09
N GLY A 127 -23.31 -22.96 -16.34
CA GLY A 127 -21.96 -22.39 -16.37
C GLY A 127 -21.91 -20.99 -15.79
N GLY A 128 -20.76 -20.33 -15.92
CA GLY A 128 -20.56 -18.98 -15.40
C GLY A 128 -19.11 -18.54 -15.35
N VAL A 129 -18.89 -17.32 -14.87
CA VAL A 129 -17.55 -16.75 -14.68
C VAL A 129 -17.34 -16.47 -13.20
N PRO A 130 -16.53 -17.28 -12.49
CA PRO A 130 -16.07 -16.95 -11.15
C PRO A 130 -15.08 -15.78 -11.16
N HIS A 131 -15.32 -14.82 -10.27
CA HIS A 131 -14.55 -13.59 -10.08
C HIS A 131 -13.95 -13.52 -8.69
N VAL A 132 -12.77 -12.89 -8.60
CA VAL A 132 -12.16 -12.44 -7.35
C VAL A 132 -11.97 -10.93 -7.43
N GLY A 133 -12.59 -10.20 -6.50
CA GLY A 133 -12.48 -8.75 -6.38
C GLY A 133 -11.75 -8.33 -5.11
N VAL A 134 -10.98 -7.23 -5.21
CA VAL A 134 -10.31 -6.56 -4.10
C VAL A 134 -10.92 -5.17 -3.95
N GLY A 135 -11.54 -4.92 -2.81
CA GLY A 135 -12.23 -3.67 -2.50
C GLY A 135 -11.43 -2.75 -1.57
N ASN A 136 -12.14 -1.96 -0.79
CA ASN A 136 -11.54 -0.93 0.07
C ASN A 136 -10.53 -1.49 1.09
N PRO A 137 -9.46 -0.74 1.40
CA PRO A 137 -8.52 -1.07 2.48
C PRO A 137 -9.18 -0.88 3.85
N MET A 138 -8.79 -1.74 4.80
CA MET A 138 -9.28 -1.80 6.17
C MET A 138 -8.11 -1.95 7.13
N MET A 139 -8.25 -1.44 8.35
CA MET A 139 -7.27 -1.68 9.40
C MET A 139 -7.58 -3.01 10.10
N ALA A 140 -6.71 -4.00 9.99
CA ALA A 140 -6.84 -5.27 10.71
C ALA A 140 -5.89 -5.35 11.90
N PHE A 141 -6.35 -6.04 12.94
CA PHE A 141 -5.58 -6.39 14.13
C PHE A 141 -5.57 -7.91 14.30
N PHE A 142 -4.38 -8.51 14.32
CA PHE A 142 -4.20 -9.95 14.52
C PHE A 142 -3.39 -10.19 15.79
N VAL A 143 -3.87 -11.08 16.66
CA VAL A 143 -3.11 -11.51 17.85
C VAL A 143 -2.57 -12.90 17.59
N VAL A 144 -1.25 -13.02 17.42
CA VAL A 144 -0.56 -14.29 17.20
C VAL A 144 0.52 -14.43 18.27
N ASN A 145 0.51 -15.54 19.01
CA ASN A 145 1.51 -15.82 20.05
C ASN A 145 1.73 -14.66 21.05
N ARG A 146 0.65 -14.01 21.49
CA ARG A 146 0.64 -12.86 22.43
C ARG A 146 1.30 -11.58 21.87
N ALA A 147 1.57 -11.53 20.57
CA ALA A 147 1.94 -10.31 19.85
C ALA A 147 0.73 -9.81 19.03
N MET A 148 0.50 -8.49 19.06
CA MET A 148 -0.52 -7.84 18.22
C MET A 148 0.16 -7.27 16.97
N TYR A 149 -0.37 -7.63 15.81
CA TYR A 149 0.00 -7.10 14.51
C TYR A 149 -1.14 -6.23 14.02
N ALA A 150 -0.83 -5.04 13.53
CA ALA A 150 -1.80 -4.07 13.08
C ALA A 150 -1.34 -3.54 11.72
N GLY A 151 -2.20 -3.59 10.71
CA GLY A 151 -1.86 -3.06 9.40
C GLY A 151 -3.04 -2.97 8.44
N PRO A 152 -2.85 -2.27 7.30
CA PRO A 152 -3.84 -2.25 6.25
C PRO A 152 -3.96 -3.63 5.60
N VAL A 153 -5.19 -4.06 5.37
CA VAL A 153 -5.56 -5.25 4.60
C VAL A 153 -6.68 -4.87 3.64
N PHE A 154 -6.80 -5.56 2.51
CA PHE A 154 -7.89 -5.30 1.58
C PHE A 154 -9.06 -6.25 1.82
N SER A 155 -10.27 -5.77 1.56
CA SER A 155 -11.47 -6.60 1.51
C SER A 155 -11.46 -7.47 0.25
N SER A 156 -11.71 -8.77 0.39
CA SER A 156 -11.72 -9.74 -0.71
C SER A 156 -13.13 -10.28 -0.97
N TYR A 157 -13.52 -10.37 -2.23
CA TYR A 157 -14.85 -10.78 -2.67
C TYR A 157 -14.74 -11.91 -3.69
N GLU A 158 -15.55 -12.95 -3.52
CA GLU A 158 -15.67 -14.06 -4.45
C GLU A 158 -17.13 -14.19 -4.87
N PHE A 159 -17.40 -14.20 -6.18
CA PHE A 159 -18.76 -14.31 -6.72
C PHE A 159 -18.73 -14.87 -8.14
N VAL A 160 -19.89 -15.31 -8.65
CA VAL A 160 -20.03 -15.87 -10.00
C VAL A 160 -21.04 -15.05 -10.78
N THR A 161 -20.70 -14.65 -11.99
CA THR A 161 -21.61 -14.01 -12.95
C THR A 161 -22.07 -15.02 -14.01
N PRO A 162 -23.20 -14.76 -14.69
CA PRO A 162 -23.59 -15.51 -15.89
C PRO A 162 -22.47 -15.56 -16.94
N ILE A 163 -22.49 -16.59 -17.79
CA ILE A 163 -21.41 -16.85 -18.75
C ILE A 163 -21.20 -15.74 -19.80
N ASP A 164 -22.24 -14.96 -20.08
CA ASP A 164 -22.26 -13.83 -21.00
C ASP A 164 -21.91 -12.50 -20.33
N GLU A 165 -21.65 -12.50 -19.02
CA GLU A 165 -21.35 -11.32 -18.22
C GLU A 165 -19.96 -11.44 -17.58
N ARG A 166 -19.04 -10.56 -17.97
CA ARG A 166 -17.74 -10.40 -17.32
C ARG A 166 -17.67 -8.97 -16.80
N TRP A 167 -17.36 -8.82 -15.52
CA TRP A 167 -17.29 -7.50 -14.90
C TRP A 167 -15.93 -6.86 -15.14
N THR A 168 -15.94 -5.57 -15.45
CA THR A 168 -14.75 -4.71 -15.37
C THR A 168 -14.57 -4.15 -13.97
N ASP A 169 -13.43 -3.51 -13.72
CA ASP A 169 -13.16 -2.81 -12.46
C ASP A 169 -14.24 -1.75 -12.17
N GLU A 170 -14.74 -1.04 -13.18
CA GLU A 170 -15.84 -0.07 -13.03
C GLU A 170 -17.19 -0.74 -12.71
N ASP A 171 -17.46 -1.92 -13.27
CA ASP A 171 -18.66 -2.69 -12.93
C ASP A 171 -18.60 -3.14 -11.46
N PHE A 172 -17.44 -3.64 -11.05
CA PHE A 172 -17.19 -4.06 -9.68
C PHE A 172 -17.26 -2.89 -8.69
N GLU A 173 -16.69 -1.73 -9.02
CA GLU A 173 -16.76 -0.52 -8.19
C GLU A 173 -18.21 -0.10 -7.91
N ARG A 174 -19.05 -0.08 -8.95
CA ARG A 174 -20.48 0.24 -8.79
C ARG A 174 -21.21 -0.76 -7.89
N MET A 175 -20.82 -2.03 -7.96
CA MET A 175 -21.44 -3.10 -7.20
C MET A 175 -20.90 -3.21 -5.77
N LEU A 176 -19.68 -2.75 -5.50
CA LEU A 176 -19.02 -2.87 -4.20
C LEU A 176 -19.85 -2.27 -3.06
N THR A 177 -20.56 -1.17 -3.31
CA THR A 177 -21.46 -0.54 -2.33
C THR A 177 -22.64 -1.40 -1.89
N ARG A 178 -23.00 -2.41 -2.69
CA ARG A 178 -24.10 -3.34 -2.47
C ARG A 178 -23.63 -4.69 -1.93
N LEU A 179 -22.35 -5.01 -2.08
CA LEU A 179 -21.79 -6.26 -1.59
C LEU A 179 -21.64 -6.19 -0.07
N PRO A 180 -22.06 -7.24 0.66
CA PRO A 180 -21.81 -7.30 2.10
C PRO A 180 -20.31 -7.34 2.34
N MET A 181 -19.86 -6.67 3.39
CA MET A 181 -18.47 -6.74 3.81
C MET A 181 -18.07 -8.20 4.05
N PRO A 182 -16.85 -8.64 3.65
CA PRO A 182 -16.43 -10.02 3.83
C PRO A 182 -16.59 -10.47 5.29
N GLU A 183 -16.99 -11.72 5.50
CA GLU A 183 -17.35 -12.22 6.83
C GLU A 183 -16.22 -12.02 7.84
N TRP A 184 -14.99 -12.32 7.43
CA TRP A 184 -13.80 -12.14 8.27
C TRP A 184 -13.63 -10.68 8.71
N ALA A 185 -13.93 -9.71 7.83
CA ALA A 185 -13.86 -8.30 8.16
C ALA A 185 -15.00 -7.92 9.11
N ARG A 186 -16.21 -8.46 8.90
CA ARG A 186 -17.38 -8.16 9.73
C ARG A 186 -17.20 -8.62 11.18
N LEU A 187 -16.50 -9.73 11.36
CA LEU A 187 -16.16 -10.31 12.68
C LEU A 187 -14.94 -9.63 13.31
N SER A 188 -14.20 -8.81 12.56
CA SER A 188 -12.96 -8.17 13.02
C SER A 188 -13.16 -6.85 13.77
N PHE A 189 -14.37 -6.29 13.73
CA PHE A 189 -14.71 -5.18 14.61
C PHE A 189 -14.83 -5.69 16.05
N LEU A 190 -14.03 -5.12 16.94
CA LEU A 190 -14.14 -5.25 18.39
C LEU A 190 -15.59 -4.99 18.86
N CYS A 191 -16.38 -6.06 18.90
CA CYS A 191 -17.55 -6.36 19.73
C CYS A 191 -17.82 -7.87 19.64
#